data_AF-A0A914Q1K1-F1
#
_entry.id   AF-A0A914Q1K1-F1
#
_cell.length_a   1.000
_cell.length_b   1.000
_cell.length_c   1.000
_cell.angle_alpha   90.00
_cell.angle_beta   90.00
_cell.angle_gamma   90.00
#
_symmetry.space_group_name_H-M   'P 1'
#
loop_
_entity.id
_entity.type
_entity.pdbx_description
1 polymer ?
#
loop_
_entity_poly.entity_id
_entity_poly.type
_entity_poly.pdbx_seq_one_letter_code
_entity_poly.pdbx_strand_id
1 'polypeptide(L)' 'MSNGWDFAEPVDILPKLPKNFQELIASKKWQERKESLELLEKLATENIRLDPAVNYKEIISTLSKVCN' A
#
# COMPACT_ATOMS: atom_id res chain seq x y z
N MET A 1 -10.31 -27.26 4.34
CA MET A 1 -10.11 -26.46 3.11
C MET A 1 -8.82 -25.69 3.32
N SER A 2 -7.77 -25.99 2.57
CA SER A 2 -6.49 -25.27 2.70
C SER A 2 -6.67 -23.88 2.10
N ASN A 3 -6.52 -22.84 2.92
CA ASN A 3 -6.69 -21.47 2.49
C ASN A 3 -5.46 -21.06 1.68
N GLY A 4 -5.62 -20.43 0.51
CA GLY A 4 -4.48 -20.04 -0.35
C GLY A 4 -3.47 -19.12 0.35
N TRP A 5 -3.89 -18.48 1.44
CA TRP A 5 -3.07 -17.67 2.34
C TRP A 5 -1.92 -18.46 3.00
N ASP A 6 -2.10 -19.74 3.32
CA ASP A 6 -1.08 -20.57 4.01
C ASP A 6 0.17 -20.83 3.15
N PHE A 7 0.01 -20.77 1.82
CA PHE A 7 1.10 -20.96 0.85
C PHE A 7 1.62 -19.64 0.26
N ALA A 8 0.96 -18.51 0.56
CA ALA A 8 1.43 -17.21 0.11
C ALA A 8 2.71 -16.83 0.86
N GLU A 9 3.73 -16.40 0.14
CA GLU A 9 4.94 -15.86 0.73
C GLU A 9 4.67 -14.47 1.30
N PRO A 10 5.20 -14.13 2.49
CA PRO A 10 5.09 -12.79 3.03
C PRO A 10 5.83 -11.81 2.11
N VAL A 11 5.10 -10.80 1.63
CA VAL A 11 5.63 -9.80 0.71
C VAL A 11 5.70 -8.44 1.38
N ASP A 12 6.88 -7.84 1.32
CA ASP A 12 7.03 -6.41 1.57
C ASP A 12 6.59 -5.60 0.33
N ILE A 13 5.49 -4.86 0.47
CA ILE A 13 4.97 -3.96 -0.57
C ILE A 13 5.60 -2.56 -0.52
N LEU A 14 6.26 -2.16 0.58
CA LEU A 14 6.89 -0.85 0.69
C LEU A 14 7.95 -0.58 -0.39
N PRO A 15 8.91 -1.49 -0.67
CA PRO A 15 9.90 -1.28 -1.73
C PRO A 15 9.30 -1.44 -3.13
N LYS A 16 8.10 -2.04 -3.25
CA LYS A 16 7.37 -2.14 -4.51
C LYS A 16 6.62 -0.84 -4.86
N LEU A 17 6.38 0.02 -3.86
CA LEU A 17 5.80 1.33 -4.11
C LEU A 17 6.80 2.20 -4.89
N PRO A 18 6.31 3.01 -5.84
CA PRO A 18 7.17 3.89 -6.58
C PRO A 18 7.71 4.99 -5.65
N LYS A 19 8.95 5.44 -5.88
CA LYS A 19 9.63 6.42 -5.01
C LYS A 19 8.88 7.75 -4.85
N ASN A 20 8.06 8.10 -5.85
CA ASN A 20 7.21 9.28 -5.84
C ASN A 20 5.87 9.07 -5.10
N PHE A 21 5.60 7.91 -4.50
CA PHE A 21 4.33 7.64 -3.80
C PHE A 21 4.03 8.69 -2.72
N GLN A 22 5.00 8.99 -1.85
CA GLN A 22 4.86 9.99 -0.78
C GLN A 22 4.62 11.40 -1.33
N GLU A 23 5.20 11.72 -2.50
CA GLU A 23 5.00 13.00 -3.17
C GLU A 23 3.59 13.09 -3.80
N LEU A 24 3.15 12.03 -4.48
CA LEU A 24 1.84 11.95 -5.13
C LEU A 24 0.71 12.04 -4.11
N ILE A 25 0.81 11.33 -2.98
CA ILE A 25 -0.21 11.32 -1.94
C ILE A 25 -0.26 12.64 -1.13
N ALA A 26 0.86 13.37 -1.07
CA ALA A 26 0.93 14.71 -0.48
C ALA A 26 0.55 15.82 -1.48
N SER A 27 0.28 15.49 -2.74
CA SER A 27 -0.02 16.47 -3.77
C SER A 27 -1.33 17.22 -3.52
N LYS A 28 -1.36 18.49 -3.91
CA LYS A 28 -2.60 19.28 -3.94
C LYS A 28 -3.56 18.82 -5.04
N LYS A 29 -3.09 18.13 -6.08
CA LYS A 29 -3.96 17.57 -7.12
C LYS A 29 -4.62 16.29 -6.63
N TRP A 30 -5.96 16.25 -6.61
CA TRP A 30 -6.70 15.06 -6.16
C TRP A 30 -6.47 13.84 -7.08
N GLN A 31 -6.16 14.07 -8.36
CA GLN A 31 -5.83 13.02 -9.33
C GLN A 31 -4.55 12.28 -8.94
N GLU A 32 -3.47 13.01 -8.62
CA GLU A 32 -2.20 12.41 -8.18
C GLU A 32 -2.37 11.65 -6.86
N ARG A 33 -3.18 12.17 -5.94
CA ARG A 33 -3.57 11.45 -4.71
C ARG A 33 -4.29 10.15 -5.04
N LYS A 34 -5.29 10.20 -5.93
CA LYS A 34 -6.03 9.01 -6.36
C LYS A 34 -5.12 7.96 -7.00
N GLU A 35 -4.24 8.36 -7.92
CA GLU A 35 -3.31 7.43 -8.59
C GLU A 35 -2.40 6.72 -7.59
N SER A 36 -1.90 7.44 -6.56
CA SER A 36 -1.10 6.82 -5.51
C SER A 36 -1.89 5.77 -4.71
N LEU A 37 -3.16 6.06 -4.39
CA LEU A 37 -4.04 5.14 -3.66
C LEU A 37 -4.36 3.89 -4.49
N GLU A 38 -4.67 4.05 -5.79
CA GLU A 38 -4.93 2.93 -6.71
C GLU A 38 -3.71 2.00 -6.85
N LEU A 39 -2.49 2.57 -6.88
CA LEU A 39 -1.25 1.79 -6.87
C LEU A 39 -1.08 0.97 -5.59
N LEU A 40 -1.33 1.58 -4.43
CA LEU A 40 -1.25 0.89 -3.15
C LEU A 40 -2.31 -0.21 -3.03
N GLU A 41 -3.54 0.07 -3.43
CA GLU A 41 -4.65 -0.90 -3.45
C GLU A 41 -4.32 -2.09 -4.35
N LYS A 42 -3.79 -1.83 -5.56
CA LYS A 42 -3.37 -2.87 -6.48
C LYS A 42 -2.31 -3.77 -5.85
N LEU A 43 -1.27 -3.19 -5.24
CA LEU A 43 -0.24 -3.97 -4.55
C LEU A 43 -0.82 -4.77 -3.37
N ALA A 44 -1.70 -4.18 -2.56
CA ALA A 44 -2.32 -4.89 -1.44
C ALA A 44 -3.23 -6.03 -1.91
N THR A 45 -3.93 -5.87 -3.03
CA THR A 45 -4.85 -6.86 -3.59
C THR A 45 -4.11 -8.00 -4.30
N GLU A 46 -3.01 -7.69 -5.00
CA GLU A 46 -2.15 -8.69 -5.64
C GLU A 46 -1.38 -9.54 -4.61
N ASN A 47 -1.04 -8.98 -3.45
CA ASN A 47 -0.24 -9.65 -2.43
C ASN A 47 -1.13 -10.08 -1.25
N ILE A 48 -1.60 -11.33 -1.31
CA ILE A 48 -2.53 -11.94 -0.34
C ILE A 48 -1.92 -11.99 1.09
N ARG A 49 -0.58 -12.00 1.20
CA ARG A 49 0.15 -12.01 2.46
C ARG A 49 1.18 -10.90 2.50
N LEU A 50 0.89 -9.87 3.30
CA LEU A 50 1.83 -8.80 3.61
C LEU A 50 2.80 -9.27 4.69
N ASP A 51 4.06 -8.83 4.61
CA ASP A 51 5.08 -9.19 5.58
C ASP A 51 4.82 -8.49 6.93
N PRO A 52 4.54 -9.23 8.02
CA PRO A 52 4.26 -8.64 9.33
C PRO A 52 5.48 -7.98 9.99
N ALA A 53 6.70 -8.24 9.52
CA ALA A 53 7.91 -7.57 10.01
C ALA A 53 8.02 -6.11 9.51
N VAL A 54 7.23 -5.75 8.50
CA VAL A 54 7.28 -4.45 7.85
C VAL A 54 6.40 -3.43 8.59
N ASN A 55 6.93 -2.23 8.78
CA ASN A 55 6.22 -1.17 9.47
C ASN A 55 5.30 -0.36 8.52
N TYR A 56 4.04 -0.80 8.40
CA TYR A 56 3.03 -0.09 7.59
C TYR A 56 2.42 1.14 8.27
N LYS A 57 2.82 1.47 9.51
CA LYS A 57 2.21 2.55 10.30
C LYS A 57 2.27 3.91 9.61
N GLU A 58 3.36 4.20 8.90
CA GLU A 58 3.53 5.47 8.19
C GLU A 58 2.51 5.61 7.06
N ILE A 59 2.35 4.57 6.23
CA ILE A 59 1.36 4.55 5.15
C ILE A 59 -0.06 4.70 5.71
N ILE A 60 -0.41 3.93 6.75
CA ILE A 60 -1.74 4.00 7.37
C ILE A 60 -2.01 5.40 7.93
N SER A 61 -1.01 6.03 8.54
CA SER A 61 -1.14 7.42 9.02
C SER A 61 -1.37 8.40 7.86
N THR A 62 -0.65 8.24 6.75
CA THR A 62 -0.84 9.06 5.55
C THR A 62 -2.22 8.86 4.93
N LEU A 63 -2.67 7.61 4.79
CA LEU A 63 -4.03 7.28 4.31
C LEU A 63 -5.10 7.93 5.18
N SER A 64 -4.96 7.81 6.49
CA SER A 64 -5.90 8.42 7.44
C SER A 64 -5.98 9.94 7.32
N LYS A 65 -4.90 10.63 6.90
CA LYS A 65 -4.92 12.08 6.67
C LYS A 65 -5.58 12.48 5.36
N VAL A 66 -5.59 11.60 4.37
CA VAL A 66 -6.18 11.86 3.04
C VAL A 66 -7.67 11.57 3.02
N CYS A 67 -8.14 10.60 3.82
CA CYS A 67 -9.55 10.22 3.90
C CYS A 67 -10.38 11.01 4.93
N ASN A 68 -9.75 11.87 5.74
CA ASN A 68 -10.41 12.70 6.76
C ASN A 68 -10.56 14.14 6.27
#